data_AF-A0A5K0WD36-F1
#
_entry.id   AF-A0A5K0WD36-F1
#
_cell.length_a   1.000
_cell.length_b   1.000
_cell.length_c   1.000
_cell.angle_alpha   90.00
_cell.angle_beta   90.00
_cell.angle_gamma   90.00
#
_symmetry.space_group_name_H-M   'P 1'
#
loop_
_entity.id
_entity.type
_entity.pdbx_description
1 polymer ?
#
loop_
_entity_poly.entity_id
_entity_poly.type
_entity_poly.pdbx_seq_one_letter_code
_entity_poly.pdbx_strand_id
1 'polypeptide(L)' 'TYHLKETGDLLKLVDPELGANFSKEEALVILNVALLCTNASPSLRPSMSLVVDMIEGKILIDPQSVCSSEKVDSTIIH' A
#
# COMPACT_ATOMS: atom_id res chain seq x y z
N THR A 1 -10.12 -16.85 -3.18
CA THR A 1 -8.65 -17.04 -3.17
C THR A 1 -7.99 -15.67 -3.26
N TYR A 2 -7.65 -15.06 -2.12
CA TYR A 2 -7.04 -13.72 -2.05
C TYR A 2 -5.51 -13.83 -2.06
N HIS A 3 -4.95 -14.25 -3.20
CA HIS A 3 -3.49 -14.26 -3.44
C HIS A 3 -3.12 -13.06 -4.31
N LEU A 4 -3.10 -11.87 -3.72
CA LEU A 4 -2.69 -10.66 -4.44
C LEU A 4 -1.40 -10.04 -3.91
N LYS A 5 -0.58 -10.84 -3.21
CA LYS A 5 0.68 -10.38 -2.65
C LYS A 5 1.89 -10.66 -3.56
N GLU A 6 1.72 -11.37 -4.68
CA GLU A 6 2.85 -11.91 -5.46
C GLU A 6 2.94 -11.46 -6.93
N THR A 7 1.97 -10.70 -7.45
CA THR A 7 2.07 -10.20 -8.82
C THR A 7 2.04 -8.68 -8.81
N GLY A 8 3.13 -8.05 -9.26
CA GLY A 8 3.41 -6.61 -9.23
C GLY A 8 2.49 -5.74 -10.08
N ASP A 9 1.21 -6.09 -10.21
CA ASP A 9 0.20 -5.33 -10.91
C ASP A 9 -0.92 -4.93 -9.94
N LEU A 10 -0.60 -3.92 -9.10
CA LEU A 10 -1.51 -3.31 -8.13
C LEU A 10 -2.83 -2.85 -8.77
N LEU A 11 -2.82 -2.46 -10.05
CA LEU A 11 -4.00 -1.97 -10.75
C LEU A 11 -5.13 -3.00 -10.87
N LYS A 12 -4.85 -4.29 -10.69
CA LYS A 12 -5.88 -5.34 -10.62
C LYS A 12 -6.78 -5.26 -9.38
N LEU A 13 -6.41 -4.47 -8.38
CA LEU A 13 -7.24 -4.19 -7.21
C LEU A 13 -8.29 -3.13 -7.46
N VAL A 14 -8.13 -2.33 -8.51
CA VAL A 14 -9.07 -1.25 -8.76
C VAL A 14 -10.42 -1.86 -9.12
N ASP A 15 -11.47 -1.32 -8.50
CA ASP A 15 -12.82 -1.78 -8.72
C ASP A 15 -13.19 -1.64 -10.21
N PRO A 16 -13.58 -2.75 -10.88
CA PRO A 16 -13.89 -2.75 -12.31
C PRO A 16 -15.08 -1.85 -12.67
N GLU A 17 -15.97 -1.52 -11.72
CA GLU A 17 -17.10 -0.64 -11.97
C GLU A 17 -16.68 0.83 -12.22
N LEU A 18 -15.46 1.23 -11.85
CA LEU A 18 -14.93 2.55 -12.23
C LEU A 18 -14.68 2.68 -13.74
N GLY A 19 -14.55 1.55 -14.46
CA GLY A 19 -14.30 1.55 -15.90
C GLY A 19 -13.03 2.33 -16.27
N ALA A 20 -13.13 3.28 -17.20
CA ALA A 20 -12.02 4.15 -17.61
C ALA A 20 -12.02 5.51 -16.88
N ASN A 21 -12.85 5.67 -15.83
CA ASN A 21 -13.05 6.95 -15.15
C ASN A 21 -12.06 7.19 -14.01
N PHE A 22 -10.79 6.80 -14.19
CA PHE A 22 -9.74 7.07 -13.21
C PHE A 22 -8.37 7.11 -13.88
N SER A 23 -7.44 7.88 -13.30
CA SER A 23 -6.03 7.83 -13.67
C SER A 23 -5.37 6.61 -13.02
N LYS A 24 -4.61 5.86 -13.82
CA LYS A 24 -3.84 4.71 -13.31
C LYS A 24 -2.80 5.16 -12.28
N GLU A 25 -2.23 6.34 -12.48
CA GLU A 25 -1.25 6.94 -11.60
C GLU A 25 -1.87 7.28 -10.25
N GLU A 26 -3.04 7.93 -10.23
CA GLU A 26 -3.79 8.22 -8.99
C GLU A 26 -4.22 6.93 -8.28
N ALA A 27 -4.68 5.92 -9.02
CA ALA A 27 -5.03 4.63 -8.45
C ALA A 27 -3.83 3.95 -7.80
N LEU A 28 -2.66 3.98 -8.42
CA LEU A 28 -1.43 3.47 -7.82
C LEU A 28 -1.06 4.22 -6.53
N VAL A 29 -1.20 5.54 -6.50
CA VAL A 29 -0.97 6.33 -5.28
C VAL A 29 -1.92 5.88 -4.17
N ILE A 30 -3.23 5.82 -4.43
CA ILE A 30 -4.23 5.41 -3.44
C ILE A 30 -3.98 3.99 -2.93
N LEU A 31 -3.61 3.05 -3.82
CA LEU A 31 -3.29 1.69 -3.42
C LEU A 31 -2.04 1.61 -2.53
N ASN A 32 -1.01 2.40 -2.81
CA ASN A 32 0.17 2.49 -1.95
C ASN A 32 -0.18 3.12 -0.59
N VAL A 33 -0.98 4.19 -0.55
CA VAL A 33 -1.47 4.79 0.69
C VAL A 33 -2.27 3.78 1.51
N ALA A 34 -3.18 3.03 0.87
CA ALA A 34 -3.98 2.01 1.54
C ALA A 34 -3.11 0.90 2.16
N LEU A 35 -2.07 0.47 1.45
CA LEU A 35 -1.10 -0.51 1.96
C LEU A 35 -0.35 0.00 3.21
N LEU A 36 0.06 1.26 3.20
CA LEU A 36 0.69 1.90 4.36
C LEU A 36 -0.29 2.03 5.55
N CYS A 37 -1.53 2.45 5.29
CA CYS A 37 -2.55 2.64 6.33
C CYS A 37 -3.00 1.33 6.98
N THR A 38 -2.96 0.23 6.24
CA THR A 38 -3.38 -1.11 6.70
C THR A 38 -2.21 -1.94 7.25
N ASN A 39 -1.03 -1.33 7.45
CA ASN A 39 0.13 -2.05 7.96
C ASN A 39 -0.18 -2.79 9.28
N ALA A 40 0.28 -4.04 9.37
CA ALA A 40 0.09 -4.89 10.54
C ALA A 40 0.67 -4.26 11.81
N SER A 41 1.78 -3.54 11.68
CA SER A 41 2.37 -2.75 12.77
C SER A 41 1.71 -1.37 12.85
N PRO A 42 1.02 -1.03 13.95
CA PRO A 42 0.39 0.29 14.11
C PRO A 42 1.39 1.44 14.03
N SER A 43 2.63 1.24 14.48
CA SER A 43 3.68 2.25 14.49
C SER A 43 4.20 2.61 13.10
N LEU A 44 3.94 1.76 12.09
CA LEU A 44 4.31 2.02 10.70
C LEU A 44 3.18 2.67 9.89
N ARG A 45 1.98 2.81 10.47
CA ARG A 45 0.86 3.47 9.80
C ARG A 45 1.12 4.99 9.79
N PRO A 46 0.91 5.65 8.65
CA PRO A 46 1.09 7.10 8.56
C PRO A 46 0.04 7.83 9.42
N SER A 47 0.36 9.06 9.85
CA SER A 47 -0.62 9.94 10.46
C SER A 47 -1.65 10.38 9.40
N MET A 48 -2.88 10.71 9.84
CA MET A 48 -3.91 11.18 8.92
C MET A 48 -3.51 12.45 8.17
N SER A 49 -2.73 13.35 8.79
CA SER A 49 -2.21 14.54 8.10
C SER A 49 -1.29 14.16 6.93
N LEU A 50 -0.40 13.19 7.15
CA LEU A 50 0.51 12.68 6.13
C LEU A 50 -0.25 11.97 5.01
N VAL A 51 -1.28 11.20 5.35
CA VAL A 51 -2.17 10.56 4.36
C VAL A 51 -2.84 11.60 3.46
N VAL A 52 -3.35 12.71 4.02
CA VAL A 52 -3.97 13.78 3.24
C VAL A 52 -2.93 14.44 2.33
N ASP A 53 -1.74 14.74 2.83
CA ASP A 53 -0.67 15.33 2.02
C ASP A 53 -0.22 14.39 0.87
N MET A 54 -0.24 13.06 1.07
CA MET A 54 0.01 12.07 0.02
C MET A 54 -1.09 12.07 -1.05
N ILE A 55 -2.37 12.12 -0.65
CA ILE A 55 -3.51 12.11 -1.58
C ILE A 55 -3.59 13.41 -2.39
N GLU A 56 -3.26 14.54 -1.77
CA GLU A 56 -3.20 15.84 -2.43
C GLU A 56 -1.95 16.01 -3.31
N GLY A 57 -1.08 15.01 -3.37
CA GLY A 57 0.13 15.02 -4.21
C GLY A 57 1.24 15.95 -3.71
N LYS A 58 1.18 16.40 -2.45
CA LYS A 58 2.21 17.26 -1.84
C LYS A 58 3.46 16.47 -1.47
N ILE A 59 3.33 15.17 -1.27
CA ILE A 59 4.42 14.26 -0.87
C ILE A 59 4.47 13.08 -1.84
N LEU A 60 5.67 12.78 -2.35
CA LEU A 60 5.91 11.62 -3.19
C LEU A 60 6.01 10.37 -2.31
N ILE A 61 5.27 9.32 -2.66
CA ILE A 61 5.34 8.02 -2.01
C ILE A 61 6.47 7.24 -2.67
N ASP A 62 7.50 6.90 -1.90
CA ASP A 62 8.56 6.02 -2.38
C ASP A 62 8.09 4.55 -2.28
N PRO A 63 8.00 3.82 -3.41
CA PRO A 63 7.52 2.45 -3.42
C PRO A 63 8.44 1.45 -2.68
N GLN A 64 9.64 1.86 -2.26
CA GLN A 64 10.57 1.04 -1.46
C GLN A 64 10.45 1.30 0.06
N SER A 65 9.67 2.30 0.50
CA SER A 65 9.40 2.51 1.93
C SER A 65 8.42 1.48 2.51
N VAL A 66 7.82 0.63 1.66
CA VAL A 66 7.20 -0.63 2.08
C VAL A 66 8.32 -1.58 2.45
N CYS A 67 8.93 -1.34 3.61
CA CYS A 67 10.00 -2.17 4.13
C CYS A 67 9.52 -3.63 4.16
N SER A 68 10.29 -4.48 3.50
CA SER A 68 10.25 -5.93 3.56
C SER A 68 9.95 -6.40 4.98
N SER A 69 8.72 -6.84 5.23
CA SER A 69 8.48 -7.75 6.34
C SER A 69 8.72 -9.17 5.84
N GLU A 70 9.97 -9.46 5.49
CA GLU A 70 10.56 -10.77 5.73
C GLU A 70 11.55 -10.60 6.89
N LYS A 71 11.02 -10.66 8.10
CA LYS A 71 11.67 -11.42 9.16
C LYS A 71 10.65 -12.41 9.68
N VAL A 72 10.64 -13.58 9.05
CA VAL A 72 10.39 -14.81 9.80
C VAL A 72 11.47 -14.83 10.88
N ASP A 73 11.12 -14.39 12.09
CA ASP A 73 11.94 -14.66 13.25
C ASP A 73 11.74 -16.13 13.62
N SER A 74 12.40 -17.00 12.87
CA SER A 74 12.66 -18.37 13.30
C SER A 74 13.65 -18.32 14.44
N THR A 75 13.16 -18.16 15.67
CA THR A 75 13.71 -18.74 16.90
C THR A 75 12.79 -18.37 18.06
N ILE A 76 12.07 -19.35 18.63
CA ILE A 76 12.22 -19.74 20.03
C ILE A 76 11.77 -21.21 20.18
N ILE A 77 12.73 -21.96 20.68
CA ILE A 77 12.73 -23.34 21.19
C ILE A 77 11.64 -23.55 22.25
N HIS A 78 10.76 -24.54 22.07
CA HIS A 78 10.66 -25.74 22.93
C HIS A 78 9.79 -26.81 22.26
#